data_AF-A0A258A8V6-F1
#
_entry.id   AF-A0A258A8V6-F1
#
_cell.length_a   1.000
_cell.length_b   1.000
_cell.length_c   1.000
_cell.angle_alpha   90.00
_cell.angle_beta   90.00
_cell.angle_gamma   90.00
#
_symmetry.space_group_name_H-M   'P 1'
#
loop_
_entity.id
_entity.type
_entity.pdbx_description
1 polymer ?
#
loop_
_entity_poly.entity_id
_entity_poly.type
_entity_poly.pdbx_seq_one_letter_code
_entity_poly.pdbx_strand_id
1 'polypeptide(L)' 'AYAGSEKSAEDVGFYYAANALGRFAGTLLSGLLYQWGGLQACLVGSGLMLAACVLATAALPQRAATLSSGRGN' A
#
# COMPACT_ATOMS: atom_id res chain seq x y z
N ALA A 1 -0.67 -7.01 32.04
CA ALA A 1 -1.22 -6.84 30.69
C ALA A 1 -0.23 -6.04 29.84
N TYR A 2 0.81 -6.68 29.31
CA TYR A 2 1.88 -6.02 28.53
C TYR A 2 2.33 -6.93 27.37
N ALA A 3 1.40 -7.49 26.61
CA ALA A 3 1.69 -8.39 25.48
C ALA A 3 0.92 -7.97 24.22
N GLY A 4 0.84 -6.66 23.95
CA GLY A 4 0.12 -6.12 22.79
C GLY A 4 0.65 -4.80 22.23
N SER A 5 1.61 -4.14 22.90
CA SER A 5 2.16 -2.86 22.42
C SER A 5 3.31 -3.04 21.42
N GLU A 6 4.13 -4.09 21.57
CA GLU A 6 5.25 -4.36 20.65
C GLU A 6 4.74 -4.74 19.25
N LYS A 7 3.71 -5.59 19.19
CA LYS A 7 3.12 -6.03 17.92
C LYS A 7 2.34 -4.92 17.20
N SER A 8 1.74 -3.99 17.95
CA SER A 8 1.02 -2.84 17.39
C SER A 8 1.96 -1.73 16.91
N ALA A 9 3.07 -1.48 17.60
CA ALA A 9 4.08 -0.51 17.16
C ALA A 9 4.83 -1.02 15.92
N GLU A 10 5.09 -2.32 15.84
CA GLU A 10 5.65 -2.98 14.67
C GLU A 10 4.74 -2.82 13.45
N ASP A 11 3.42 -3.06 13.58
CA ASP A 11 2.45 -2.96 12.47
C ASP A 11 2.37 -1.54 11.89
N VAL A 12 2.34 -0.51 12.74
CA VAL A 12 2.35 0.90 12.31
C VAL A 12 3.70 1.29 11.68
N GLY A 13 4.80 0.78 12.23
CA GLY A 13 6.15 0.97 11.70
C GLY A 13 6.31 0.37 10.30
N PHE A 14 5.84 -0.87 10.10
CA PHE A 14 5.81 -1.52 8.79
C PHE A 14 4.93 -0.77 7.79
N TYR A 15 3.75 -0.30 8.20
CA TYR A 15 2.90 0.52 7.34
C TYR A 15 3.60 1.82 6.90
N TYR A 16 4.23 2.53 7.84
CA TYR A 16 4.90 3.79 7.51
C TYR A 16 6.14 3.55 6.63
N ALA A 17 6.91 2.47 6.90
CA ALA A 17 8.01 2.04 6.06
C ALA A 17 7.54 1.66 4.65
N ALA A 18 6.42 0.95 4.51
CA ALA A 18 5.82 0.63 3.21
C ALA A 18 5.40 1.88 2.44
N ASN A 19 4.77 2.86 3.12
CA ASN A 19 4.39 4.14 2.50
C ASN A 19 5.62 4.97 2.07
N ALA A 20 6.65 5.04 2.92
CA ALA A 20 7.90 5.74 2.60
C ALA A 20 8.63 5.08 1.42
N LEU A 21 8.71 3.75 1.42
CA LEU A 21 9.31 2.97 0.35
C LEU A 21 8.54 3.12 -0.96
N GLY A 22 7.21 3.13 -0.91
CA GLY A 22 6.36 3.36 -2.09
C GLY A 22 6.60 4.73 -2.72
N ARG A 23 6.70 5.78 -1.91
CA ARG A 23 7.02 7.15 -2.41
C ARG A 23 8.43 7.24 -2.99
N PHE A 24 9.40 6.61 -2.34
CA PHE A 24 10.78 6.58 -2.81
C PHE A 24 10.90 5.82 -4.15
N ALA A 25 10.40 4.58 -4.19
CA ALA A 25 10.43 3.74 -5.37
C ALA A 25 9.67 4.38 -6.54
N GLY A 26 8.49 4.96 -6.30
CA GLY A 26 7.72 5.66 -7.33
C GLY A 26 8.47 6.86 -7.94
N THR A 27 9.14 7.66 -7.09
CA THR A 27 9.92 8.81 -7.57
C THR A 27 11.15 8.36 -8.34
N LEU A 28 11.90 7.39 -7.81
CA LEU A 28 13.10 6.84 -8.45
C LEU A 28 12.78 6.21 -9.79
N LEU A 29 11.74 5.37 -9.83
CA LEU A 29 11.31 4.67 -11.02
C LEU A 29 10.78 5.66 -12.07
N SER A 30 10.00 6.67 -11.67
CA SER A 30 9.53 7.71 -12.60
C SER A 30 10.69 8.48 -13.24
N GLY A 31 11.73 8.82 -12.48
CA GLY A 31 12.94 9.47 -13.00
C GLY A 31 13.70 8.57 -13.98
N LEU A 32 13.84 7.29 -13.64
CA LEU A 32 14.54 6.32 -14.50
C LEU A 32 13.78 6.06 -15.81
N LEU A 33 12.44 5.89 -15.76
CA LEU A 33 11.63 5.71 -16.97
C LEU A 33 11.61 6.96 -17.85
N TYR A 34 11.61 8.15 -17.26
CA TYR A 34 11.67 9.39 -18.05
C TYR A 34 12.97 9.47 -18.86
N GLN A 35 14.09 9.07 -18.26
CA GLN A 35 15.38 9.09 -18.94
C GLN A 35 15.44 8.15 -20.15
N TRP A 36 14.73 7.02 -20.10
CA TRP A 36 14.76 5.99 -21.16
C TRP A 36 13.63 6.10 -22.18
N GLY A 37 12.45 6.61 -21.79
CA GLY A 37 11.27 6.59 -22.65
C GLY A 37 10.36 7.81 -22.52
N GLY A 38 10.84 8.89 -21.89
CA GLY A 38 10.12 10.14 -21.75
C GLY A 38 8.78 10.00 -21.02
N LEU A 39 7.82 10.86 -21.37
CA LEU A 39 6.53 10.96 -20.67
C LEU A 39 5.68 9.69 -20.80
N GLN A 40 5.69 9.04 -21.96
CA GLN A 40 4.89 7.83 -22.20
C GLN A 40 5.30 6.68 -21.29
N ALA A 41 6.61 6.50 -21.07
CA ALA A 41 7.11 5.50 -20.14
C ALA A 41 6.65 5.77 -18.69
N CYS A 42 6.66 7.03 -18.24
CA CYS A 42 6.15 7.39 -16.91
C CYS A 42 4.66 7.06 -16.72
N LEU A 43 3.83 7.27 -17.76
CA LEU A 43 2.40 6.92 -17.72
C LEU A 43 2.21 5.40 -17.63
N VAL A 44 2.93 4.65 -18.46
CA VAL A 44 2.87 3.17 -18.42
C VAL A 44 3.34 2.64 -17.07
N GLY A 45 4.44 3.17 -16.52
CA GLY A 45 4.94 2.80 -15.20
C GLY A 45 3.93 3.07 -14.09
N SER A 46 3.27 4.23 -14.12
CA SER A 46 2.21 4.58 -13.15
C SER A 46 0.98 3.66 -13.31
N GLY A 47 0.61 3.33 -14.56
CA GLY A 47 -0.46 2.39 -14.86
C GLY A 47 -0.17 0.97 -14.34
N LEU A 48 1.06 0.48 -14.51
CA LEU A 48 1.49 -0.82 -13.99
C LEU A 48 1.47 -0.86 -12.46
N MET A 49 1.91 0.21 -11.80
CA MET A 49 1.88 0.28 -10.33
C MET A 49 0.44 0.29 -9.80
N LEU A 50 -0.46 1.01 -10.46
CA LEU A 50 -1.89 0.98 -10.14
C LEU A 50 -2.49 -0.42 -10.36
N ALA A 51 -2.16 -1.08 -11.48
CA ALA A 51 -2.62 -2.43 -11.75
C ALA A 51 -2.13 -3.43 -10.68
N ALA A 52 -0.87 -3.31 -10.25
CA ALA A 52 -0.33 -4.11 -9.16
C ALA A 52 -1.09 -3.87 -7.83
N CYS A 53 -1.41 -2.61 -7.50
CA CYS A 53 -2.23 -2.29 -6.33
C CYS A 53 -3.64 -2.90 -6.40
N VAL A 54 -4.28 -2.84 -7.58
CA VAL A 54 -5.62 -3.42 -7.79
C VAL A 54 -5.57 -4.94 -7.65
N LEU A 55 -4.59 -5.61 -8.27
CA LEU A 55 -4.42 -7.06 -8.16
C LEU A 55 -4.15 -7.49 -6.71
N ALA A 56 -3.28 -6.77 -6.01
CA ALA A 56 -3.02 -7.03 -4.59
C ALA A 56 -4.29 -6.88 -3.76
N THR A 57 -5.04 -5.79 -3.94
CA THR A 57 -6.30 -5.54 -3.23
C THR A 57 -7.36 -6.60 -3.55
N ALA A 58 -7.49 -7.01 -4.81
CA ALA A 58 -8.43 -8.04 -5.24
C ALA A 58 -8.06 -9.44 -4.72
N ALA A 59 -6.77 -9.71 -4.54
CA ALA A 59 -6.28 -10.96 -3.96
C ALA A 59 -6.51 -11.04 -2.44
N LEU A 60 -6.79 -9.93 -1.76
CA LEU A 60 -7.15 -9.95 -0.34
C LEU A 60 -8.60 -10.45 -0.17
N PRO A 61 -8.85 -11.51 0.60
CA PRO A 61 -10.21 -11.98 0.88
C PRO A 61 -10.96 -10.90 1.66
N GLN A 62 -12.11 -10.47 1.13
CA GLN A 62 -12.98 -9.50 1.78
C GLN A 62 -13.60 -10.11 3.05
N ARG A 63 -12.89 -10.06 4.18
CA ARG A 63 -13.54 -10.22 5.48
C ARG A 63 -14.42 -9.00 5.67
N ALA A 64 -15.68 -9.15 5.30
CA ALA A 64 -16.73 -8.15 5.49
C ALA A 64 -16.59 -7.58 6.91
N ALA A 65 -16.27 -6.29 7.00
CA ALA A 65 -16.29 -5.54 8.23
C ALA A 65 -17.71 -5.63 8.79
N THR A 66 -17.95 -6.63 9.63
CA THR A 66 -19.21 -6.86 10.29
C THR A 66 -19.26 -5.85 11.43
N LEU A 67 -19.69 -4.64 11.09
CA LEU A 67 -20.12 -3.64 12.05
C LEU A 67 -21.37 -4.17 12.75
N SER A 68 -21.19 -4.86 13.87
CA SER A 68 -22.17 -4.90 14.95
C SER A 68 -21.72 -3.81 15.93
N SER A 69 -22.26 -2.58 15.97
CA SER A 69 -23.65 -2.14 15.88
C SER A 69 -24.61 -2.89 16.82
N GLY A 70 -24.39 -2.70 18.12
CA GLY A 70 -25.43 -2.55 19.16
C GLY A 70 -26.48 -3.65 19.37
N ARG A 71 -26.38 -4.38 20.50
CA ARG A 71 -27.46 -4.77 21.45
C ARG A 71 -26.85 -5.74 22.50
N GLY A 72 -26.96 -5.59 23.82
CA GLY A 72 -27.74 -4.67 24.63
C GLY A 72 -27.46 -4.84 26.13
N ASN A 73 -27.66 -3.77 26.87
CA ASN A 73 -28.41 -3.73 28.13
C ASN A 73 -29.30 -2.50 28.01
#